data_AF-A0A8B7QKJ4-F1
#
_entry.id   AF-A0A8B7QKJ4-F1
#
_cell.length_a   1.000
_cell.length_b   1.000
_cell.length_c   1.000
_cell.angle_alpha   90.00
_cell.angle_beta   90.00
_cell.angle_gamma   90.00
#
_symmetry.space_group_name_H-M   'P 1'
#
loop_
_entity.id
_entity.type
_entity.pdbx_description
1 polymer ?
#
loop_
_entity_poly.entity_id
_entity_poly.type
_entity_poly.pdbx_seq_one_letter_code
_entity_poly.pdbx_strand_id
1 'polypeptide(L)'
;MPVDLLALTVCAGTENKLSSLSDLEQQYRALRKYYENCEVVMGNLEITSIEHNRDLSFLRSIREVTGYVLVALNQFRYLPLENLRIIRGTKLYEDRYALAIFLNYRKDGNFGLQELGLKNLT
;
A
#
# COMPACT_ATOMS: atom_id res chain seq x y z
N MET A 1 -27.79 5.29 -24.44
CA MET A 1 -26.76 5.86 -23.55
C MET A 1 -25.96 4.69 -22.99
N PRO A 2 -24.74 4.42 -23.45
CA PRO A 2 -23.97 3.29 -22.95
C PRO A 2 -23.38 3.66 -21.59
N VAL A 3 -23.61 2.78 -20.61
CA VAL A 3 -22.91 2.79 -19.33
C VAL A 3 -21.47 2.39 -19.66
N ASP A 4 -20.50 3.29 -19.48
CA ASP A 4 -19.09 2.93 -19.51
C ASP A 4 -18.82 1.95 -18.36
N LEU A 5 -18.97 0.66 -18.67
CA LEU A 5 -18.68 -0.47 -17.81
C LEU A 5 -17.16 -0.70 -17.83
N LEU A 6 -16.38 0.27 -17.36
CA LEU A 6 -14.97 0.03 -17.05
C LEU A 6 -14.94 -0.92 -15.86
N ALA A 7 -14.80 -2.22 -16.14
CA ALA A 7 -14.58 -3.23 -15.11
C ALA A 7 -13.35 -2.80 -14.30
N LEU A 8 -13.55 -2.48 -13.02
CA LEU A 8 -12.46 -2.12 -12.12
C LEU A 8 -11.44 -3.26 -12.11
N THR A 9 -10.15 -2.92 -12.21
CA THR A 9 -9.10 -3.92 -12.13
C THR A 9 -8.95 -4.37 -10.68
N VAL A 10 -9.12 -5.67 -10.44
CA VAL A 10 -9.08 -6.27 -9.09
C VAL A 10 -7.79 -7.06 -8.92
N CYS A 11 -7.17 -6.96 -7.75
CA CYS A 11 -6.05 -7.81 -7.35
C CYS A 11 -6.29 -8.42 -5.97
N ALA A 12 -5.65 -9.56 -5.70
CA ALA A 12 -5.60 -10.12 -4.36
C ALA A 12 -4.59 -9.34 -3.51
N GLY A 13 -4.93 -9.11 -2.23
CA GLY A 13 -4.01 -8.56 -1.24
C GLY A 13 -3.07 -9.61 -0.64
N THR A 14 -2.28 -9.21 0.36
CA THR A 14 -1.34 -10.08 1.08
C THR A 14 -1.70 -10.22 2.56
N GLU A 15 -1.09 -11.19 3.25
CA GLU A 15 -1.26 -11.45 4.69
C GLU A 15 0.10 -11.71 5.38
N ASN A 16 1.13 -11.01 4.94
CA ASN A 16 2.51 -11.19 5.41
C ASN A 16 2.82 -10.38 6.68
N LYS A 17 1.98 -9.39 7.03
CA LYS A 17 2.21 -8.43 8.11
C LYS A 17 3.58 -7.76 7.97
N LEU A 18 4.49 -7.98 8.92
CA LEU A 18 5.85 -7.42 8.93
C LEU A 18 6.90 -8.39 8.35
N SER A 19 6.47 -9.56 7.86
CA SER A 19 7.38 -10.51 7.24
C SER A 19 7.84 -9.95 5.89
N SER A 20 9.15 -9.87 5.68
CA SER A 20 9.74 -9.40 4.43
C SER A 20 10.68 -10.44 3.84
N LEU A 21 10.84 -10.40 2.52
CA LEU A 21 11.88 -11.15 1.85
C LEU A 21 13.26 -10.66 2.30
N SER A 22 14.25 -11.57 2.34
CA SER A 22 15.63 -11.23 2.69
C SER A 22 16.27 -10.28 1.67
N ASP A 23 15.81 -10.32 0.43
CA ASP A 23 16.24 -9.46 -0.66
C ASP A 23 15.22 -8.33 -0.88
N LEU A 24 15.63 -7.09 -0.59
CA LEU A 24 14.79 -5.89 -0.70
C LEU A 24 14.42 -5.55 -2.16
N GLU A 25 15.23 -5.95 -3.14
CA GLU A 25 14.89 -5.81 -4.55
C GLU A 25 13.71 -6.71 -4.90
N GLN A 26 13.73 -7.95 -4.41
CA GLN A 26 12.62 -8.89 -4.59
C GLN A 26 11.37 -8.43 -3.85
N GLN A 27 11.51 -7.87 -2.65
CA GLN A 27 10.41 -7.28 -1.89
C GLN A 27 9.69 -6.19 -2.70
N TYR A 28 10.45 -5.25 -3.28
CA TYR A 28 9.88 -4.20 -4.13
C TYR A 28 9.23 -4.76 -5.40
N ARG A 29 9.87 -5.72 -6.07
CA ARG A 29 9.32 -6.35 -7.28
C ARG A 29 8.04 -7.12 -6.98
N ALA A 30 7.95 -7.80 -5.85
CA ALA A 30 6.76 -8.48 -5.40
C ALA A 30 5.63 -7.47 -5.16
N LEU A 31 5.89 -6.41 -4.39
CA LEU A 31 4.92 -5.33 -4.13
C LEU A 31 4.35 -4.77 -5.44
N ARG A 32 5.23 -4.41 -6.38
CA ARG A 32 4.82 -3.90 -7.69
C ARG A 32 3.99 -4.93 -8.46
N LYS A 33 4.45 -6.18 -8.52
CA LYS A 33 3.74 -7.26 -9.24
C LYS A 33 2.32 -7.49 -8.68
N TYR A 34 2.12 -7.37 -7.38
CA TYR A 34 0.79 -7.58 -6.77
C TYR A 34 -0.18 -6.43 -7.04
N TYR A 35 0.30 -5.19 -7.08
CA TYR A 35 -0.57 -4.01 -7.02
C TYR A 35 -0.49 -3.09 -8.25
N GLU A 36 0.43 -3.33 -9.19
CA GLU A 36 0.49 -2.56 -10.43
C GLU A 36 -0.80 -2.72 -11.24
N ASN A 37 -1.37 -1.59 -11.67
CA ASN A 37 -2.65 -1.49 -12.37
C ASN A 37 -3.87 -1.98 -11.56
N CYS A 38 -3.77 -2.16 -10.24
CA CYS A 38 -4.88 -2.59 -9.40
C CYS A 38 -5.70 -1.39 -8.89
N GLU A 39 -7.01 -1.43 -9.09
CA GLU A 39 -7.93 -0.41 -8.56
C GLU A 39 -8.61 -0.84 -7.26
N VAL A 40 -8.90 -2.14 -7.12
CA VAL A 40 -9.56 -2.72 -5.93
C VAL A 40 -8.72 -3.85 -5.39
N VAL A 41 -8.19 -3.67 -4.17
CA VAL A 41 -7.46 -4.71 -3.45
C VAL A 41 -8.46 -5.56 -2.66
N MET A 42 -8.67 -6.80 -3.11
CA MET A 42 -9.43 -7.82 -2.40
C MET A 42 -8.53 -8.48 -1.35
N GLY A 43 -8.49 -7.89 -0.16
CA GLY A 43 -7.60 -8.27 0.93
C GLY A 43 -6.89 -7.06 1.50
N ASN A 44 -5.66 -7.25 1.98
CA ASN A 44 -4.88 -6.18 2.59
C ASN A 44 -3.86 -5.59 1.62
N LEU A 45 -3.60 -4.29 1.78
CA LEU A 45 -2.49 -3.60 1.14
C LEU A 45 -1.34 -3.49 2.14
N GLU A 46 -0.27 -4.25 1.94
CA GLU A 46 0.89 -4.26 2.82
C GLU A 46 2.11 -3.69 2.11
N ILE A 47 2.53 -2.50 2.54
CA ILE A 47 3.70 -1.80 2.02
C ILE A 47 4.74 -1.84 3.13
N THR A 48 5.65 -2.81 3.07
CA THR A 48 6.67 -3.02 4.09
C THR A 48 8.06 -3.19 3.51
N SER A 49 9.06 -2.72 4.27
CA SER A 49 10.49 -2.86 3.95
C SER A 49 10.89 -2.31 2.57
N ILE A 50 10.28 -1.20 2.14
CA ILE A 50 10.60 -0.54 0.86
C ILE A 50 11.67 0.54 1.04
N GLU A 51 12.72 0.46 0.22
CA GLU A 51 13.86 1.39 0.23
C GLU A 51 13.52 2.78 -0.29
N HIS A 52 14.37 3.76 0.05
CA HIS A 52 14.16 5.18 -0.21
C HIS A 52 14.06 5.58 -1.69
N ASN A 53 14.71 4.85 -2.59
CA ASN A 53 14.85 5.18 -4.02
C ASN A 53 13.84 4.45 -4.93
N ARG A 54 12.79 3.85 -4.35
CA ARG A 54 11.79 3.07 -5.08
C ARG A 54 10.67 3.95 -5.61
N ASP A 55 10.24 3.67 -6.85
CA ASP A 55 9.07 4.32 -7.45
C ASP A 55 7.80 3.59 -7.04
N LEU A 56 6.94 4.27 -6.28
CA LEU A 56 5.66 3.74 -5.82
C LEU A 56 4.47 4.32 -6.60
N SER A 57 4.70 5.05 -7.69
CA SER A 57 3.65 5.71 -8.47
C SER A 57 2.53 4.78 -8.96
N PHE A 58 2.81 3.48 -9.12
CA PHE A 58 1.81 2.47 -9.47
C PHE A 58 0.67 2.35 -8.45
N LEU A 59 0.92 2.68 -7.17
CA LEU A 59 -0.09 2.67 -6.11
C LEU A 59 -1.21 3.70 -6.34
N ARG A 60 -0.99 4.71 -7.19
CA ARG A 60 -2.01 5.69 -7.57
C ARG A 60 -3.24 5.07 -8.21
N SER A 61 -3.11 3.87 -8.78
CA SER A 61 -4.26 3.16 -9.35
C SER A 61 -5.27 2.71 -8.29
N ILE A 62 -4.83 2.48 -7.06
CA ILE A 62 -5.66 1.91 -5.99
C ILE A 62 -6.70 2.93 -5.53
N ARG A 63 -7.95 2.50 -5.51
CA ARG A 63 -9.13 3.25 -5.09
C ARG A 63 -9.78 2.66 -3.85
N GLU A 64 -9.67 1.35 -3.67
CA GLU A 64 -10.33 0.64 -2.60
C GLU A 64 -9.46 -0.50 -2.05
N VAL A 65 -9.47 -0.66 -0.73
CA VAL A 65 -8.90 -1.81 -0.03
C VAL A 65 -9.98 -2.43 0.86
N THR A 66 -10.26 -3.72 0.68
CA THR A 66 -11.35 -4.37 1.44
C THR A 66 -10.93 -4.81 2.85
N GLY A 67 -9.66 -5.13 3.06
CA GLY A 67 -9.07 -5.45 4.36
C GLY A 67 -8.50 -4.21 5.04
N TYR A 68 -7.24 -4.31 5.51
CA TYR A 68 -6.49 -3.20 6.09
C TYR A 68 -5.40 -2.67 5.15
N VAL A 69 -4.89 -1.47 5.47
CA VAL A 69 -3.68 -0.88 4.89
C VAL A 69 -2.58 -0.82 5.95
N LEU A 70 -1.44 -1.47 5.67
CA LEU A 70 -0.26 -1.48 6.53
C LEU A 70 0.89 -0.80 5.80
N VAL A 71 1.46 0.23 6.42
CA VAL A 71 2.66 0.94 5.93
C VAL A 71 3.69 0.97 7.05
N ALA A 72 4.67 0.07 6.99
CA ALA A 72 5.65 -0.06 8.06
C ALA A 72 7.07 -0.37 7.59
N LEU A 73 8.07 0.06 8.34
CA LEU A 73 9.49 -0.24 8.10
C LEU A 73 10.02 0.29 6.75
N ASN A 74 9.37 1.29 6.17
CA ASN A 74 9.76 1.87 4.89
C ASN A 74 10.68 3.08 5.03
N GLN A 75 11.39 3.40 3.94
CA GLN A 75 12.34 4.51 3.88
C GLN A 75 12.00 5.55 2.81
N PHE A 76 10.95 5.33 1.99
CA PHE A 76 10.50 6.29 0.99
C PHE A 76 9.88 7.53 1.63
N ARG A 77 9.95 8.67 0.92
CA ARG A 77 9.52 9.98 1.44
C ARG A 77 8.02 10.22 1.37
N TYR A 78 7.36 9.72 0.33
CA TYR A 78 5.97 10.03 0.02
C TYR A 78 5.19 8.75 -0.27
N LEU A 79 3.98 8.63 0.29
CA LEU A 79 3.05 7.53 0.02
C LEU A 79 2.03 7.94 -1.04
N PRO A 80 2.15 7.50 -2.31
CA PRO A 80 1.28 7.93 -3.41
C PRO A 80 -0.02 7.11 -3.49
N LEU A 81 -0.91 7.31 -2.53
CA LEU A 81 -2.26 6.72 -2.49
C LEU A 81 -3.35 7.78 -2.74
N GLU A 82 -3.09 8.73 -3.65
CA GLU A 82 -3.95 9.91 -3.86
C GLU A 82 -5.37 9.54 -4.27
N ASN A 83 -5.58 8.38 -4.90
CA ASN A 83 -6.89 7.92 -5.34
C ASN A 83 -7.57 6.95 -4.39
N LEU A 84 -6.92 6.55 -3.29
CA LEU A 84 -7.53 5.68 -2.29
C LEU A 84 -8.70 6.42 -1.63
N ARG A 85 -9.91 5.85 -1.76
CA ARG A 85 -11.15 6.44 -1.25
C ARG A 85 -11.65 5.77 0.02
N ILE A 86 -11.50 4.45 0.11
CA ILE A 86 -12.07 3.68 1.21
C ILE A 86 -11.17 2.50 1.60
N ILE A 87 -11.08 2.29 2.91
CA ILE A 87 -10.55 1.08 3.52
C ILE A 87 -11.72 0.45 4.28
N ARG A 88 -12.22 -0.70 3.84
CA ARG A 88 -13.44 -1.29 4.41
C ARG A 88 -13.22 -1.94 5.77
N GLY A 89 -12.01 -2.41 6.07
CA GLY A 89 -11.68 -3.01 7.36
C GLY A 89 -12.39 -4.35 7.62
N THR A 90 -12.68 -5.15 6.58
CA THR A 90 -13.24 -6.50 6.76
C THR A 90 -12.26 -7.45 7.49
N LYS A 91 -10.97 -7.14 7.38
CA LYS A 91 -9.88 -7.62 8.24
C LYS A 91 -9.16 -6.41 8.82
N LEU A 92 -8.62 -6.52 10.03
CA LEU A 92 -7.91 -5.47 10.73
C LEU A 92 -6.48 -5.92 11.07
N TYR A 93 -5.53 -5.00 10.98
CA TYR A 93 -4.17 -5.25 11.47
C TYR A 93 -4.20 -5.33 13.01
N GLU A 94 -3.62 -6.40 13.55
CA GLU A 94 -3.64 -6.71 14.99
C GLU A 94 -5.05 -6.62 15.61
N ASP A 95 -6.05 -7.06 14.83
CA ASP A 95 -7.48 -7.09 15.14
C ASP A 95 -8.06 -5.74 15.58
N ARG A 96 -7.39 -4.63 15.24
CA ARG A 96 -7.70 -3.29 15.76
C ARG A 96 -7.69 -2.19 14.71
N TYR A 97 -6.79 -2.25 13.73
CA TYR A 97 -6.52 -1.11 12.86
C TYR A 97 -6.84 -1.40 11.40
N ALA A 98 -7.74 -0.61 10.80
CA ALA A 98 -7.95 -0.60 9.35
C ALA A 98 -6.79 0.11 8.62
N LEU A 99 -6.16 1.09 9.27
CA LEU A 99 -4.98 1.78 8.78
C LEU A 99 -3.90 1.78 9.87
N ALA A 100 -2.73 1.24 9.56
CA ALA A 100 -1.57 1.23 10.46
C ALA A 100 -0.33 1.78 9.75
N ILE A 101 0.22 2.89 10.27
CA ILE A 101 1.41 3.55 9.72
C ILE A 101 2.41 3.76 10.86
N PHE A 102 3.52 3.03 10.86
CA PHE A 102 4.52 3.11 11.94
C PHE A 102 5.92 2.70 11.49
N LEU A 103 6.94 3.18 12.21
CA LEU A 103 8.35 2.83 11.98
C LEU A 103 8.85 3.04 10.52
N ASN A 104 8.30 4.03 9.81
CA ASN A 104 8.72 4.36 8.44
C ASN A 104 9.91 5.34 8.45
N TYR A 105 11.02 4.91 9.05
CA TYR A 105 12.28 5.65 9.08
C TYR A 105 13.46 4.69 9.20
N ARG A 106 14.63 5.12 8.73
CA ARG A 106 15.89 4.41 8.98
C ARG A 106 16.51 4.93 10.28
N LYS A 107 16.90 4.03 11.20
CA LYS A 107 17.48 4.40 12.50
C LYS A 107 18.71 5.31 12.37
N ASP A 108 19.59 5.01 11.41
CA ASP A 108 20.86 5.72 11.21
C ASP A 108 20.87 6.52 9.90
N GLY A 109 19.78 7.19 9.55
CA GLY A 109 19.73 7.97 8.32
C GLY A 109 18.60 8.99 8.25
N ASN A 110 18.66 9.80 7.20
CA ASN A 110 17.71 10.88 6.95
C ASN A 110 16.54 10.46 6.03
N PHE A 111 16.38 9.15 5.82
CA PHE A 111 15.33 8.59 4.97
C PHE A 111 14.18 8.05 5.82
N GLY A 112 12.96 8.42 5.41
CA GLY A 112 11.73 8.06 6.08
C GLY A 112 10.54 8.78 5.45
N LEU A 113 9.35 8.32 5.84
CA LEU A 113 8.08 8.84 5.36
C LEU A 113 7.82 10.23 5.93
N GLN A 114 7.51 11.18 5.05
CA GLN A 114 7.30 12.59 5.40
C GLN A 114 5.89 13.07 5.05
N GLU A 115 5.29 12.53 3.99
CA GLU A 115 3.96 12.95 3.54
C GLU A 115 3.11 11.75 3.12
N LEU A 116 1.84 11.81 3.54
CA LEU A 116 0.81 10.84 3.19
C LEU A 116 -0.07 11.41 2.09
N GLY A 117 -0.03 10.81 0.91
CA GLY A 117 -0.92 11.16 -0.20
C GLY A 117 -2.34 10.63 -0.02
N LEU A 118 -2.97 10.74 1.15
CA LEU A 118 -4.31 10.18 1.44
C LEU A 118 -5.43 11.20 1.24
N LYS A 119 -5.34 12.02 0.19
CA LYS A 119 -6.22 13.19 -0.01
C LYS A 119 -7.70 12.85 -0.23
N ASN A 120 -7.97 11.66 -0.76
CA ASN A 120 -9.32 11.21 -1.10
C ASN A 120 -9.89 10.18 -0.12
N LEU A 121 -9.17 9.84 0.95
CA LEU A 121 -9.63 8.89 1.95
C LEU A 121 -10.60 9.58 2.91
N THR A 122 -11.89 9.24 2.85
CA THR A 122 -12.98 9.87 3.62
C THR A 122 -13.96 8.86 4.19
#